data_AF-A0A2W4IJH7-F1
#
_entry.id   AF-A0A2W4IJH7-F1
#
_cell.length_a   1.000
_cell.length_b   1.000
_cell.length_c   1.000
_cell.angle_alpha   90.00
_cell.angle_beta   90.00
_cell.angle_gamma   90.00
#
_symmetry.space_group_name_H-M   'P 1'
#
loop_
_entity.id
_entity.type
_entity.pdbx_description
1 polymer ?
#
loop_
_entity_poly.entity_id
_entity_poly.type
_entity_poly.pdbx_seq_one_letter_code
_entity_poly.pdbx_strand_id
1 'polypeptide(L)'
;MKKVVVFNLTPRFGMLHYSAQFCNALVKKYQVTTVIADYYKGDLYDHKIKILKIKTNPEVKSFFLDTLHLIQHFRLFRNIKKLKPDIVHIIDNHPWYLIYAPLCKLFGYQIYVTQHDPTLHSGDAKGIQGKIAVWTNALLRKVADKLIVHGDSLKADLVEQYQVNPEKITVVPHGNYNFFTRRSDGTIQPRENAFLFFGRIVDYKGLDILLASLEIIRKKNQNFTLIIAGSGSIDTYKEVLEK
;
A
#
# COMPACT_ATOMS: atom_id res chain seq x y z
N MET A 1 16.99 -0.07 -22.38
CA MET A 1 16.53 0.24 -21.01
C MET A 1 15.42 -0.73 -20.65
N LYS A 2 15.45 -1.39 -19.47
CA LYS A 2 14.39 -2.33 -19.09
C LYS A 2 13.04 -1.61 -18.94
N LYS A 3 11.96 -2.31 -19.25
CA LYS A 3 10.57 -1.85 -19.17
C LYS A 3 9.88 -2.52 -17.99
N VAL A 4 9.28 -1.73 -17.11
CA VAL A 4 8.59 -2.20 -15.92
C VAL A 4 7.14 -1.73 -15.95
N VAL A 5 6.21 -2.67 -15.80
CA VAL A 5 4.79 -2.36 -15.58
C VAL A 5 4.50 -2.56 -14.10
N VAL A 6 4.09 -1.49 -13.40
CA VAL A 6 3.76 -1.53 -11.97
C VAL A 6 2.24 -1.49 -11.81
N PHE A 7 1.67 -2.42 -11.04
CA PHE A 7 0.25 -2.47 -10.74
C PHE A 7 -0.04 -1.92 -9.33
N ASN A 8 -0.93 -0.93 -9.24
CA ASN A 8 -1.53 -0.45 -8.00
C ASN A 8 -3.04 -0.27 -8.19
N LEU A 9 -3.84 -1.26 -7.81
CA LEU A 9 -5.29 -1.24 -7.99
C LEU A 9 -6.04 -0.75 -6.74
N THR A 10 -5.32 -0.52 -5.64
CA THR A 10 -5.81 0.07 -4.39
C THR A 10 -5.02 1.33 -4.00
N PRO A 11 -4.89 2.34 -4.88
CA PRO A 11 -4.11 3.55 -4.63
C PRO A 11 -4.77 4.46 -3.58
N ARG A 12 -4.71 4.06 -2.31
CA ARG A 12 -5.26 4.78 -1.16
C ARG A 12 -4.19 4.98 -0.10
N PHE A 13 -4.25 6.11 0.61
CA PHE A 13 -3.42 6.41 1.78
C PHE A 13 -1.92 6.10 1.55
N GLY A 14 -1.29 5.36 2.47
CA GLY A 14 0.12 4.98 2.40
C GLY A 14 0.50 4.20 1.14
N MET A 15 -0.40 3.36 0.61
CA MET A 15 -0.13 2.59 -0.61
C MET A 15 0.05 3.48 -1.83
N LEU A 16 -0.76 4.53 -1.95
CA LEU A 16 -0.61 5.52 -3.03
C LEU A 16 0.71 6.29 -2.90
N HIS A 17 1.07 6.71 -1.68
CA HIS A 17 2.32 7.42 -1.45
C HIS A 17 3.53 6.54 -1.76
N TYR A 18 3.53 5.31 -1.27
CA TYR A 18 4.57 4.32 -1.54
C TYR A 18 4.71 4.07 -3.04
N SER A 19 3.59 3.76 -3.72
CA SER A 19 3.60 3.42 -5.15
C SER A 19 4.13 4.55 -6.02
N ALA A 20 3.71 5.78 -5.74
CA ALA A 20 4.13 6.95 -6.50
C ALA A 20 5.63 7.20 -6.30
N GLN A 21 6.12 7.24 -5.06
CA GLN A 21 7.55 7.47 -4.80
C GLN A 21 8.42 6.34 -5.35
N PHE A 22 7.97 5.09 -5.23
CA PHE A 22 8.64 3.94 -5.82
C PHE A 22 8.79 4.09 -7.33
N CYS A 23 7.69 4.40 -8.03
CA CYS A 23 7.72 4.57 -9.49
C CYS A 23 8.54 5.80 -9.92
N ASN A 24 8.48 6.90 -9.16
CA ASN A 24 9.25 8.13 -9.43
C ASN A 24 10.76 7.90 -9.26
N ALA A 25 11.17 7.05 -8.32
CA ALA A 25 12.57 6.63 -8.22
C ALA A 25 12.95 5.70 -9.38
N LEU A 26 12.06 4.77 -9.75
CA LEU A 26 12.31 3.76 -10.78
C LEU A 26 12.43 4.36 -12.19
N VAL A 27 11.63 5.38 -12.52
CA VAL A 27 11.62 6.01 -13.86
C VAL A 27 12.93 6.74 -14.20
N LYS A 28 13.78 7.01 -13.20
CA LYS A 28 15.12 7.57 -13.42
C LYS A 28 16.08 6.59 -14.12
N LYS A 29 15.79 5.29 -14.06
CA LYS A 29 16.67 4.23 -14.60
C LYS A 29 15.96 3.30 -15.60
N TYR A 30 14.63 3.29 -15.60
CA TYR A 30 13.82 2.33 -16.36
C TYR A 30 12.65 3.00 -17.07
N GLN A 31 12.14 2.33 -18.10
CA GLN A 31 10.87 2.72 -18.74
C GLN A 31 9.73 2.21 -17.87
N VAL A 32 9.01 3.10 -17.19
CA VAL A 32 7.97 2.73 -16.23
C VAL A 32 6.58 3.04 -16.78
N THR A 33 5.70 2.04 -16.72
CA THR A 33 4.25 2.23 -16.91
C THR A 33 3.53 1.79 -15.65
N THR A 34 2.64 2.63 -15.13
CA THR A 34 1.82 2.28 -13.97
C THR A 34 0.40 1.96 -14.41
N VAL A 35 -0.10 0.78 -14.05
CA VAL A 35 -1.52 0.44 -14.11
C VAL A 35 -2.15 0.81 -12.77
N ILE A 36 -3.10 1.74 -12.79
CA ILE A 36 -3.70 2.30 -11.58
C ILE A 36 -5.22 2.33 -11.67
N ALA A 37 -5.90 2.22 -10.53
CA ALA A 37 -7.34 2.42 -10.47
C ALA A 37 -7.76 3.84 -10.94
N ASP A 38 -8.86 3.95 -11.66
CA ASP A 38 -9.31 5.19 -12.30
C ASP A 38 -9.85 6.27 -11.35
N TYR A 39 -10.20 5.89 -10.12
CA TYR A 39 -10.53 6.80 -9.03
C TYR A 39 -9.31 7.58 -8.51
N TYR A 40 -8.09 7.21 -8.91
CA TYR A 40 -6.93 8.06 -8.69
C TYR A 40 -6.99 9.32 -9.58
N LYS A 41 -7.04 10.48 -8.94
CA LYS A 41 -7.08 11.81 -9.60
C LYS A 41 -5.89 12.71 -9.26
N GLY A 42 -4.91 12.22 -8.51
CA GLY A 42 -3.76 13.02 -8.07
C GLY A 42 -2.65 13.17 -9.11
N ASP A 43 -1.61 13.89 -8.72
CA ASP A 43 -0.43 14.30 -9.51
C ASP A 43 0.90 13.77 -8.92
N LEU A 44 0.84 12.80 -8.01
CA LEU A 44 2.00 12.27 -7.30
C LEU A 44 3.02 11.54 -8.20
N TYR A 45 2.60 11.07 -9.38
CA TYR A 45 3.47 10.36 -10.32
C TYR A 45 4.18 11.34 -11.26
N ASP A 46 5.47 11.13 -11.48
CA ASP A 46 6.29 11.90 -12.42
C ASP A 46 5.71 11.81 -13.85
N HIS A 47 5.72 12.94 -14.57
CA HIS A 47 5.20 13.05 -15.94
C HIS A 47 5.86 12.10 -16.95
N LYS A 48 7.06 11.59 -16.66
CA LYS A 48 7.75 10.58 -17.48
C LYS A 48 7.12 9.19 -17.37
N ILE A 49 6.29 8.96 -16.36
CA ILE A 49 5.63 7.68 -16.12
C ILE A 49 4.36 7.61 -16.96
N LYS A 50 4.27 6.60 -17.82
CA LYS A 50 3.03 6.32 -18.56
C LYS A 50 2.00 5.76 -17.59
N ILE A 51 0.82 6.38 -17.49
CA ILE A 51 -0.26 5.91 -16.64
C ILE A 51 -1.34 5.22 -17.49
N LEU A 52 -1.67 3.98 -17.14
CA LEU A 52 -2.81 3.23 -17.67
C LEU A 52 -3.87 3.13 -16.58
N LYS A 53 -4.99 3.81 -16.75
CA LYS A 53 -6.11 3.72 -15.80
C LYS A 53 -7.00 2.52 -16.13
N ILE A 54 -7.46 1.81 -15.10
CA ILE A 54 -8.49 0.78 -15.21
C ILE A 54 -9.61 1.08 -14.22
N LYS A 55 -10.85 0.94 -14.66
CA LYS A 55 -12.02 1.17 -13.82
C LYS A 55 -12.16 0.03 -12.84
N THR A 56 -12.05 0.33 -11.55
CA THR A 56 -12.27 -0.61 -10.46
C THR A 56 -12.70 0.17 -9.23
N ASN A 57 -13.75 -0.29 -8.56
CA ASN A 57 -14.28 0.37 -7.39
C ASN A 57 -14.08 -0.50 -6.14
N PRO A 58 -13.67 0.08 -5.00
CA PRO A 58 -13.59 -0.65 -3.74
C PRO A 58 -14.96 -1.03 -3.14
N GLU A 59 -16.05 -0.45 -3.63
CA GLU A 59 -17.41 -0.90 -3.31
C GLU A 59 -17.72 -2.25 -3.99
N VAL A 60 -18.21 -3.22 -3.21
CA VAL A 60 -18.45 -4.60 -3.66
C VAL A 60 -19.33 -4.69 -4.90
N LYS A 61 -20.48 -3.98 -4.93
CA LYS A 61 -21.42 -4.05 -6.07
C LYS A 61 -20.78 -3.53 -7.36
N SER A 62 -20.14 -2.36 -7.28
CA SER A 62 -19.43 -1.77 -8.42
C SER A 62 -18.24 -2.62 -8.85
N PHE A 63 -17.50 -3.21 -7.91
CA PHE A 63 -16.41 -4.15 -8.21
C PHE A 63 -16.87 -5.33 -9.07
N PHE A 64 -18.04 -5.92 -8.76
CA PHE A 64 -18.60 -7.01 -9.56
C PHE A 64 -18.90 -6.56 -10.99
N LEU A 65 -19.53 -5.39 -11.18
CA LEU A 65 -19.79 -4.83 -12.52
C LEU A 65 -18.48 -4.58 -13.28
N ASP A 66 -17.49 -3.98 -12.62
CA ASP A 66 -16.18 -3.70 -13.22
C ASP A 66 -15.42 -4.97 -13.61
N THR A 67 -15.62 -6.07 -12.88
CA THR A 67 -15.07 -7.39 -13.20
C THR A 67 -15.74 -8.00 -14.44
N LEU A 68 -17.04 -7.74 -14.65
CA LEU A 68 -17.78 -8.20 -15.83
C LEU A 68 -17.52 -7.36 -17.07
N HIS A 69 -16.86 -6.20 -16.96
CA HIS A 69 -16.44 -5.39 -18.09
C HIS A 69 -15.25 -6.04 -18.84
N LEU A 70 -15.47 -7.19 -19.50
CA LEU A 70 -14.40 -7.96 -20.15
C LEU A 70 -13.56 -7.15 -21.16
N ILE A 71 -14.17 -6.15 -21.80
CA ILE A 71 -13.51 -5.26 -22.76
C ILE A 71 -12.36 -4.46 -22.12
N GLN A 72 -12.51 -3.96 -20.89
CA GLN A 72 -11.42 -3.20 -20.24
C GLN A 72 -10.22 -4.10 -19.93
N HIS A 73 -10.49 -5.32 -19.48
CA HIS A 73 -9.45 -6.30 -19.18
C HIS A 73 -8.70 -6.70 -20.45
N PHE A 74 -9.43 -7.00 -21.53
CA PHE A 74 -8.83 -7.28 -22.83
C PHE A 74 -7.97 -6.12 -23.34
N ARG A 75 -8.49 -4.88 -23.26
CA ARG A 75 -7.73 -3.68 -23.66
C ARG A 75 -6.47 -3.48 -22.82
N LEU A 76 -6.55 -3.69 -21.50
CA LEU A 76 -5.41 -3.62 -20.60
C LEU A 76 -4.33 -4.63 -21.02
N PHE A 77 -4.68 -5.91 -21.15
CA PHE A 77 -3.70 -6.95 -21.53
C PHE A 77 -3.15 -6.77 -22.94
N ARG A 78 -3.96 -6.27 -23.89
CA ARG A 78 -3.47 -5.88 -25.22
C ARG A 78 -2.44 -4.76 -25.12
N ASN A 79 -2.67 -3.75 -24.28
CA ASN A 79 -1.72 -2.67 -24.05
C ASN A 79 -0.43 -3.19 -23.38
N ILE A 80 -0.55 -4.06 -22.38
CA ILE A 80 0.62 -4.69 -21.72
C ILE A 80 1.44 -5.50 -22.73
N LYS A 81 0.79 -6.32 -23.57
CA LYS A 81 1.47 -7.06 -24.65
C LYS A 81 2.18 -6.15 -25.66
N LYS A 82 1.62 -4.98 -25.97
CA LYS A 82 2.28 -3.98 -26.82
C LYS A 82 3.49 -3.34 -26.15
N LEU A 83 3.44 -3.12 -24.83
CA LEU A 83 4.57 -2.56 -24.08
C LEU A 83 5.75 -3.54 -24.06
N LYS A 84 5.47 -4.85 -24.03
CA LYS A 84 6.46 -5.94 -23.87
C LYS A 84 7.36 -5.68 -22.64
N PRO A 85 6.78 -5.64 -21.42
CA PRO A 85 7.58 -5.40 -20.22
C PRO A 85 8.55 -6.54 -19.96
N ASP A 86 9.70 -6.22 -19.39
CA ASP A 86 10.61 -7.22 -18.83
C ASP A 86 10.09 -7.71 -17.47
N ILE A 87 9.50 -6.79 -16.70
CA ILE A 87 9.01 -7.03 -15.33
C ILE A 87 7.57 -6.50 -15.19
N VAL A 88 6.71 -7.31 -14.60
CA VAL A 88 5.41 -6.89 -14.05
C VAL A 88 5.53 -6.91 -12.53
N HIS A 89 5.43 -5.73 -11.91
CA HIS A 89 5.57 -5.55 -10.46
C HIS A 89 4.20 -5.25 -9.83
N ILE A 90 3.71 -6.16 -9.00
CA ILE A 90 2.48 -6.00 -8.22
C ILE A 90 2.85 -5.50 -6.83
N ILE A 91 2.36 -4.33 -6.43
CA ILE A 91 2.77 -3.72 -5.16
C ILE A 91 1.68 -3.71 -4.08
N ASP A 92 0.43 -3.99 -4.44
CA ASP A 92 -0.69 -4.04 -3.51
C ASP A 92 -1.42 -5.39 -3.60
N ASN A 93 -2.48 -5.55 -2.79
CA ASN A 93 -3.34 -6.72 -2.85
C ASN A 93 -4.69 -6.34 -3.46
N HIS A 94 -5.09 -7.06 -4.50
CA HIS A 94 -6.35 -6.85 -5.20
C HIS A 94 -6.87 -8.19 -5.75
N PRO A 95 -8.19 -8.48 -5.66
CA PRO A 95 -8.73 -9.78 -6.08
C PRO A 95 -8.40 -10.16 -7.53
N TRP A 96 -8.29 -9.19 -8.44
CA TRP A 96 -7.92 -9.46 -9.84
C TRP A 96 -6.52 -10.04 -10.02
N TYR A 97 -5.63 -9.90 -9.04
CA TYR A 97 -4.31 -10.54 -9.11
C TYR A 97 -4.37 -12.06 -9.06
N LEU A 98 -5.50 -12.64 -8.63
CA LEU A 98 -5.79 -14.07 -8.79
C LEU A 98 -5.73 -14.52 -10.25
N ILE A 99 -6.03 -13.61 -11.18
CA ILE A 99 -6.02 -13.88 -12.62
C ILE A 99 -4.83 -13.19 -13.29
N TYR A 100 -4.56 -11.93 -12.92
CA TYR A 100 -3.59 -11.11 -13.64
C TYR A 100 -2.17 -11.60 -13.46
N ALA A 101 -1.79 -12.03 -12.25
CA ALA A 101 -0.43 -12.50 -12.00
C ALA A 101 -0.12 -13.79 -12.77
N PRO A 102 -0.93 -14.87 -12.70
CA PRO A 102 -0.72 -16.06 -13.53
C PRO A 102 -0.75 -15.77 -15.03
N LEU A 103 -1.66 -14.90 -15.49
CA LEU A 103 -1.77 -14.57 -16.91
C LEU A 103 -0.52 -13.83 -17.42
N CYS A 104 0.00 -12.87 -16.67
CA CYS A 104 1.26 -12.20 -16.99
C CYS A 104 2.44 -13.18 -16.96
N LYS A 105 2.45 -14.12 -16.00
CA LYS A 105 3.46 -15.19 -15.92
C LYS A 105 3.41 -16.10 -17.14
N LEU A 106 2.22 -16.48 -17.59
CA LEU A 106 1.99 -17.28 -18.80
C LEU A 106 2.46 -16.56 -20.07
N PHE A 107 2.37 -15.23 -20.10
CA PHE A 107 2.93 -14.43 -21.19
C PHE A 107 4.47 -14.30 -21.15
N GLY A 108 5.13 -14.95 -20.18
CA GLY A 108 6.59 -15.02 -20.08
C GLY A 108 7.23 -13.83 -19.36
N TYR A 109 6.45 -12.97 -18.70
CA TYR A 109 7.01 -11.83 -17.95
C TYR A 109 7.53 -12.26 -16.58
N GLN A 110 8.60 -11.60 -16.11
CA GLN A 110 9.02 -11.75 -14.72
C GLN A 110 8.03 -11.07 -13.80
N ILE A 111 7.59 -11.78 -12.75
CA ILE A 111 6.61 -11.27 -11.79
C ILE A 111 7.32 -10.91 -10.49
N TYR A 112 7.29 -9.63 -10.16
CA TYR A 112 7.81 -9.10 -8.92
C TYR A 112 6.63 -8.72 -8.04
N VAL A 113 6.71 -9.01 -6.75
CA VAL A 113 5.65 -8.67 -5.79
C VAL A 113 6.25 -7.95 -4.61
N THR A 114 5.74 -6.76 -4.28
CA THR A 114 6.00 -6.17 -2.96
C THR A 114 4.92 -6.63 -2.00
N GLN A 115 5.33 -7.27 -0.91
CA GLN A 115 4.43 -7.75 0.12
C GLN A 115 4.61 -6.88 1.37
N HIS A 116 3.63 -6.01 1.61
CA HIS A 116 3.66 -5.06 2.74
C HIS A 116 3.42 -5.75 4.07
N ASP A 117 2.44 -6.64 4.14
CA ASP A 117 2.09 -7.39 5.35
C ASP A 117 2.01 -8.90 5.00
N PRO A 118 2.95 -9.74 5.50
CA PRO A 118 2.91 -11.18 5.35
C PRO A 118 1.65 -11.81 5.96
N THR A 119 1.31 -11.32 7.15
CA THR A 119 0.17 -11.71 7.97
C THR A 119 -0.88 -10.61 7.98
N LEU A 120 -2.16 -10.96 7.77
CA LEU A 120 -3.23 -10.00 8.02
C LEU A 120 -3.33 -9.70 9.51
N HIS A 121 -3.39 -8.42 9.88
CA HIS A 121 -3.65 -8.01 11.24
C HIS A 121 -5.04 -8.52 11.69
N SER A 122 -5.19 -8.82 12.98
CA SER A 122 -6.37 -9.46 13.59
C SER A 122 -7.72 -8.76 13.30
N GLY A 123 -7.71 -7.46 12.99
CA GLY A 123 -8.88 -6.69 12.57
C GLY A 123 -9.19 -6.73 11.06
N ASP A 124 -8.17 -6.94 10.21
CA ASP A 124 -8.27 -6.83 8.74
C ASP A 124 -8.64 -8.18 8.08
N ALA A 125 -8.58 -9.30 8.81
CA ALA A 125 -8.84 -10.65 8.29
C ALA A 125 -10.33 -11.09 8.32
N LYS A 126 -11.25 -10.25 8.81
CA LYS A 126 -12.65 -10.66 9.00
C LYS A 126 -13.45 -10.64 7.69
N GLY A 127 -14.29 -11.66 7.51
CA GLY A 127 -15.22 -11.77 6.37
C GLY A 127 -14.59 -12.25 5.05
N ILE A 128 -15.39 -12.18 3.97
CA ILE A 128 -15.01 -12.72 2.66
C ILE A 128 -13.85 -11.96 2.01
N GLN A 129 -13.75 -10.65 2.25
CA GLN A 129 -12.67 -9.80 1.72
C GLN A 129 -11.31 -10.18 2.33
N GLY A 130 -11.25 -10.38 3.65
CA GLY A 130 -10.05 -10.86 4.33
C GLY A 130 -9.59 -12.22 3.79
N LYS A 131 -10.53 -13.16 3.60
CA LYS A 131 -10.23 -14.45 2.94
C LYS A 131 -9.64 -14.22 1.54
N ILE A 132 -10.29 -13.44 0.67
CA ILE A 132 -9.77 -13.19 -0.69
C ILE A 132 -8.36 -12.56 -0.65
N ALA A 133 -8.07 -11.68 0.31
CA ALA A 133 -6.74 -11.11 0.47
C ALA A 133 -5.69 -12.18 0.83
N VAL A 134 -6.00 -13.10 1.76
CA VAL A 134 -5.12 -14.25 2.09
C VAL A 134 -4.84 -15.11 0.87
N TRP A 135 -5.88 -15.44 0.10
CA TRP A 135 -5.75 -16.28 -1.09
C TRP A 135 -4.94 -15.60 -2.18
N THR A 136 -5.18 -14.30 -2.40
CA THR A 136 -4.40 -13.48 -3.32
C THR A 136 -2.92 -13.45 -2.93
N ASN A 137 -2.61 -13.19 -1.65
CA ASN A 137 -1.23 -13.21 -1.15
C ASN A 137 -0.58 -14.59 -1.32
N ALA A 138 -1.31 -15.67 -1.02
CA ALA A 138 -0.81 -17.03 -1.19
C ALA A 138 -0.47 -17.34 -2.65
N LEU A 139 -1.32 -16.93 -3.61
CA LEU A 139 -1.04 -17.08 -5.03
C LEU A 139 0.15 -16.21 -5.46
N LEU A 140 0.17 -14.94 -5.07
CA LEU A 140 1.24 -14.02 -5.42
C LEU A 140 2.60 -14.54 -4.98
N ARG A 141 2.72 -15.08 -3.75
CA ARG A 141 3.95 -15.73 -3.27
C ARG A 141 4.40 -16.90 -4.15
N LYS A 142 3.46 -17.69 -4.66
CA LYS A 142 3.75 -18.83 -5.55
C LYS A 142 4.20 -18.39 -6.94
N VAL A 143 3.50 -17.40 -7.52
CA VAL A 143 3.71 -16.94 -8.91
C VAL A 143 4.92 -16.01 -9.03
N ALA A 144 5.29 -15.32 -7.96
CA ALA A 144 6.42 -14.38 -7.96
C ALA A 144 7.77 -15.07 -8.23
N ASP A 145 8.55 -14.43 -9.10
CA ASP A 145 9.97 -14.69 -9.29
C ASP A 145 10.79 -14.03 -8.19
N LYS A 146 10.37 -12.83 -7.76
CA LYS A 146 10.96 -12.08 -6.65
C LYS A 146 9.88 -11.48 -5.76
N LEU A 147 10.11 -11.58 -4.46
CA LEU A 147 9.32 -10.97 -3.41
C LEU A 147 10.15 -9.86 -2.76
N ILE A 148 9.55 -8.70 -2.58
CA ILE A 148 10.15 -7.54 -1.93
C ILE A 148 9.42 -7.28 -0.62
N VAL A 149 10.16 -7.16 0.47
CA VAL A 149 9.64 -6.81 1.80
C VAL A 149 10.44 -5.64 2.39
N HIS A 150 9.91 -5.00 3.44
CA HIS A 150 10.47 -3.76 3.98
C HIS A 150 11.27 -3.91 5.28
N GLY A 151 11.51 -5.14 5.73
CA GLY A 151 12.35 -5.42 6.90
C GLY A 151 12.68 -6.90 7.04
N ASP A 152 13.72 -7.20 7.80
CA ASP A 152 14.17 -8.58 8.05
C ASP A 152 13.16 -9.41 8.83
N SER A 153 12.37 -8.79 9.71
CA SER A 153 11.25 -9.47 10.39
C SER A 153 10.22 -10.01 9.39
N LEU A 154 9.82 -9.20 8.41
CA LEU A 154 8.87 -9.63 7.37
C LEU A 154 9.47 -10.74 6.48
N LYS A 155 10.78 -10.71 6.25
CA LYS A 155 11.47 -11.80 5.56
C LYS A 155 11.43 -13.08 6.41
N ALA A 156 11.71 -13.00 7.71
CA ALA A 156 11.63 -14.13 8.62
C ALA A 156 10.20 -14.72 8.62
N ASP A 157 9.16 -13.88 8.71
CA ASP A 157 7.76 -14.32 8.64
C ASP A 157 7.46 -15.09 7.34
N LEU A 158 7.94 -14.60 6.19
CA LEU A 158 7.76 -15.29 4.90
C LEU A 158 8.46 -16.64 4.83
N VAL A 159 9.63 -16.78 5.45
CA VAL A 159 10.39 -18.02 5.47
C VAL A 159 9.78 -19.00 6.46
N GLU A 160 9.57 -18.58 7.71
CA GLU A 160 9.15 -19.45 8.80
C GLU A 160 7.68 -19.85 8.70
N GLN A 161 6.79 -18.88 8.47
CA GLN A 161 5.34 -19.14 8.48
C GLN A 161 4.82 -19.61 7.12
N TYR A 162 5.44 -19.14 6.04
CA TYR A 162 4.94 -19.39 4.68
C TYR A 162 5.89 -20.21 3.80
N GLN A 163 7.04 -20.64 4.33
CA GLN A 163 7.99 -21.54 3.66
C GLN A 163 8.44 -21.03 2.28
N VAL A 164 8.53 -19.71 2.13
CA VAL A 164 9.01 -19.07 0.90
C VAL A 164 10.53 -19.24 0.81
N ASN A 165 11.03 -19.66 -0.36
CA ASN A 165 12.47 -19.73 -0.61
C ASN A 165 13.14 -18.35 -0.33
N PRO A 166 14.09 -18.26 0.62
CA PRO A 166 14.81 -17.02 0.96
C PRO A 166 15.46 -16.31 -0.24
N GLU A 167 15.90 -17.05 -1.27
CA GLU A 167 16.53 -16.48 -2.48
C GLU A 167 15.54 -15.71 -3.36
N LYS A 168 14.23 -15.95 -3.19
CA LYS A 168 13.19 -15.14 -3.83
C LYS A 168 12.98 -13.82 -3.11
N ILE A 169 13.36 -13.70 -1.84
CA ILE A 169 13.03 -12.56 -0.99
C ILE A 169 14.17 -11.54 -0.99
N THR A 170 13.85 -10.30 -1.32
CA THR A 170 14.75 -9.16 -1.23
C THR A 170 14.20 -8.17 -0.21
N VAL A 171 15.02 -7.82 0.78
CA VAL A 171 14.67 -6.78 1.74
C VAL A 171 15.05 -5.43 1.16
N VAL A 172 14.06 -4.57 0.96
CA VAL A 172 14.24 -3.19 0.51
C VAL A 172 13.54 -2.29 1.52
N PRO A 173 14.28 -1.61 2.41
CA PRO A 173 13.67 -0.70 3.39
C PRO A 173 12.79 0.36 2.72
N HIS A 174 11.76 0.83 3.43
CA HIS A 174 10.94 1.91 2.92
C HIS A 174 11.78 3.16 2.62
N GLY A 175 11.50 3.80 1.48
CA GLY A 175 12.05 5.10 1.17
C GLY A 175 11.55 6.17 2.14
N ASN A 176 12.30 7.27 2.26
CA ASN A 176 11.83 8.41 3.04
C ASN A 176 10.62 9.08 2.35
N TYR A 177 9.70 9.61 3.16
CA TYR A 177 8.53 10.33 2.68
C TYR A 177 8.80 11.86 2.64
N ASN A 178 10.03 12.27 2.32
CA ASN A 178 10.44 13.68 2.34
C ASN A 178 9.65 14.54 1.35
N PHE A 179 8.91 13.98 0.39
CA PHE A 179 8.02 14.75 -0.45
C PHE A 179 6.91 15.47 0.34
N PHE A 180 6.58 15.03 1.57
CA PHE A 180 5.66 15.77 2.43
C PHE A 180 6.21 17.14 2.86
N THR A 181 7.53 17.31 2.96
CA THR A 181 8.11 18.62 3.33
C THR A 181 7.91 19.65 2.24
N ARG A 182 7.80 19.22 0.97
CA ARG A 182 7.50 20.09 -0.17
C ARG A 182 6.09 20.68 -0.15
N ARG A 183 5.20 20.12 0.68
CA ARG A 183 3.82 20.60 0.85
C ARG A 183 3.68 21.58 2.01
N SER A 184 4.74 21.80 2.79
CA SER A 184 4.76 22.90 3.75
C SER A 184 5.06 24.18 2.98
N ASP A 185 4.13 25.13 3.03
CA ASP A 185 4.33 26.50 2.57
C ASP A 185 4.92 27.41 3.66
N GLY A 186 5.29 26.82 4.81
CA GLY A 186 5.82 27.53 5.97
C GLY A 186 4.79 28.42 6.70
N THR A 187 3.52 28.41 6.28
CA THR A 187 2.49 29.26 6.88
C THR A 187 1.99 28.73 8.23
N ILE A 188 2.07 27.40 8.42
CA ILE A 188 1.66 26.75 9.66
C ILE A 188 2.81 26.82 10.66
N GLN A 189 2.62 27.61 11.71
CA GLN A 189 3.53 27.63 12.84
C GLN A 189 3.42 26.30 13.62
N PRO A 190 4.55 25.65 13.97
CA PRO A 190 4.54 24.49 14.85
C PRO A 190 3.84 24.85 16.16
N ARG A 191 2.95 23.97 16.64
CA ARG A 191 2.40 24.12 17.99
C ARG A 191 3.48 23.72 18.99
N GLU A 192 3.81 24.63 19.90
CA GLU A 192 4.69 24.31 21.03
C GLU A 192 4.04 23.25 21.92
N ASN A 193 4.87 22.39 22.51
CA ASN A 193 4.44 21.32 23.42
C ASN A 193 3.30 20.45 22.86
N ALA A 194 3.38 20.07 21.59
CA ALA A 194 2.35 19.24 20.95
C ALA A 194 2.79 17.78 20.80
N PHE A 195 1.88 16.87 21.15
CA PHE A 195 1.97 15.44 20.84
C PHE A 195 1.04 15.13 19.66
N LEU A 196 1.54 14.39 18.67
CA LEU A 196 0.78 14.00 17.49
C LEU A 196 0.59 12.48 17.43
N PHE A 197 -0.66 12.05 17.42
CA PHE A 197 -1.06 10.72 16.96
C PHE A 197 -1.55 10.81 15.51
N PHE A 198 -0.93 10.04 14.60
CA PHE A 198 -1.26 10.10 13.17
C PHE A 198 -1.58 8.73 12.56
N GLY A 199 -2.70 8.66 11.84
CA GLY A 199 -3.18 7.49 11.08
C GLY A 199 -4.45 6.86 11.63
N ARG A 200 -4.84 5.68 11.10
CA ARG A 200 -6.07 4.97 11.54
C ARG A 200 -6.08 4.80 13.06
N ILE A 201 -7.23 5.00 13.69
CA ILE A 201 -7.43 4.74 15.12
C ILE A 201 -7.86 3.27 15.27
N VAL A 202 -6.88 2.43 15.58
CA VAL A 202 -7.00 0.98 15.74
C VAL A 202 -6.05 0.53 16.85
N ASP A 203 -6.41 -0.52 17.57
CA ASP A 203 -5.77 -0.92 18.83
C ASP A 203 -4.25 -1.05 18.72
N TYR A 204 -3.75 -1.72 17.67
CA TYR A 204 -2.31 -1.93 17.49
C TYR A 204 -1.49 -0.65 17.24
N LYS A 205 -2.14 0.50 17.00
CA LYS A 205 -1.46 1.78 16.86
C LYS A 205 -1.25 2.51 18.19
N GLY A 206 -1.80 2.01 19.30
CA GLY A 206 -1.40 2.41 20.64
C GLY A 206 -1.90 3.79 21.07
N LEU A 207 -3.11 4.21 20.67
CA LEU A 207 -3.69 5.46 21.16
C LEU A 207 -3.93 5.41 22.67
N ASP A 208 -4.38 4.28 23.19
CA ASP A 208 -4.46 3.95 24.61
C ASP A 208 -3.14 4.18 25.34
N ILE A 209 -2.03 3.68 24.78
CA ILE A 209 -0.69 3.81 25.38
C ILE A 209 -0.26 5.28 25.41
N LEU A 210 -0.52 6.04 24.34
CA LEU A 210 -0.24 7.47 24.30
C LEU A 210 -1.04 8.22 25.36
N LEU A 211 -2.35 7.96 25.47
CA LEU A 211 -3.21 8.62 26.45
C LEU A 211 -2.77 8.33 27.89
N ALA A 212 -2.49 7.07 28.22
CA ALA A 212 -1.97 6.69 29.54
C ALA A 212 -0.64 7.40 29.86
N SER A 213 0.23 7.57 28.87
CA SER A 213 1.50 8.31 29.03
C SER A 213 1.26 9.80 29.29
N LEU A 214 0.28 10.40 28.60
CA LEU A 214 -0.06 11.81 28.77
C LEU A 214 -0.72 12.10 30.12
N GLU A 215 -1.47 11.16 30.70
CA GLU A 215 -1.97 11.31 32.08
C GLU A 215 -0.84 11.48 33.11
N ILE A 216 0.28 10.77 32.91
CA ILE A 216 1.47 10.91 33.77
C ILE A 216 2.12 12.28 33.57
N ILE A 217 2.25 12.74 32.32
CA ILE A 217 2.84 14.05 31.99
C ILE A 217 1.98 15.19 32.56
N ARG A 218 0.65 15.06 32.45
CA ARG A 218 -0.33 16.05 32.94
C ARG A 218 -0.22 16.34 34.43
N LYS A 219 0.26 15.38 35.23
CA LYS A 219 0.55 15.59 36.66
C LYS A 219 1.71 16.55 36.92
N LYS A 220 2.59 16.76 35.93
CA LYS A 220 3.80 17.61 36.03
C LYS A 220 3.70 18.89 35.21
N ASN A 221 3.12 18.81 34.01
CA ASN A 221 2.95 19.94 33.10
C ASN A 221 1.64 19.78 32.32
N GLN A 222 0.75 20.75 32.44
CA GLN A 222 -0.54 20.77 31.74
C GLN A 222 -0.49 21.58 30.43
N ASN A 223 0.62 22.30 30.18
CA ASN A 223 0.78 23.10 28.99
C ASN A 223 1.27 22.25 27.80
N PHE A 224 0.39 21.36 27.31
CA PHE A 224 0.61 20.62 26.08
C PHE A 224 -0.68 20.46 25.27
N THR A 225 -0.55 20.20 23.97
CA THR A 225 -1.68 19.87 23.09
C THR A 225 -1.54 18.44 22.60
N LEU A 226 -2.61 17.64 22.67
CA LEU A 226 -2.69 16.37 21.93
C LEU A 226 -3.45 16.60 20.61
N ILE A 227 -2.82 16.22 19.50
CA ILE A 227 -3.41 16.24 18.16
C ILE A 227 -3.63 14.79 17.73
N ILE A 228 -4.87 14.40 17.45
CA ILE A 228 -5.21 13.10 16.89
C ILE A 228 -5.68 13.32 15.44
N ALA A 229 -4.90 12.85 14.47
CA ALA A 229 -5.13 13.08 13.05
C ALA A 229 -5.27 11.74 12.30
N GLY A 230 -6.50 11.34 12.00
CA GLY A 230 -6.78 10.13 11.25
C GLY A 230 -8.24 9.70 11.29
N SER A 231 -8.51 8.48 10.84
CA SER A 231 -9.86 7.92 10.75
C SER A 231 -10.06 6.75 11.71
N GLY A 232 -11.21 6.70 12.37
CA GLY A 232 -11.62 5.62 13.28
C GLY A 232 -12.50 6.17 14.40
N SER A 233 -13.12 5.28 15.18
CA SER A 233 -13.90 5.73 16.34
C SER A 233 -12.96 6.11 17.50
N ILE A 234 -13.32 7.19 18.19
CA ILE A 234 -12.70 7.61 19.46
C ILE A 234 -13.59 7.30 20.66
N ASP A 235 -14.73 6.61 20.46
CA ASP A 235 -15.74 6.43 21.49
C ASP A 235 -15.18 5.75 22.74
N THR A 236 -14.31 4.75 22.56
CA THR A 236 -13.60 4.04 23.63
C THR A 236 -12.69 4.95 24.46
N TYR A 237 -12.31 6.12 23.95
CA TYR A 237 -11.36 7.05 24.59
C TYR A 237 -12.01 8.33 25.10
N LYS A 238 -13.34 8.52 24.93
CA LYS A 238 -14.04 9.78 25.28
C LYS A 238 -13.80 10.21 26.72
N GLU A 239 -13.94 9.30 27.67
CA GLU A 239 -13.76 9.60 29.10
C GLU A 239 -12.36 10.11 29.46
N VAL A 240 -11.34 9.69 28.71
CA VAL A 240 -9.95 10.12 28.93
C VAL A 240 -9.69 11.45 28.21
N LEU A 241 -10.29 11.66 27.03
CA LEU A 241 -10.13 12.85 26.21
C LEU A 241 -10.89 14.07 26.74
N GLU A 242 -11.98 13.86 27.48
CA GLU A 242 -12.82 14.93 28.06
C GLU A 242 -12.29 15.46 29.40
N LYS A 243 -11.24 14.83 29.96
CA LYS A 243 -10.60 15.25 31.22
C LYS A 243 -9.53 16.30 31.02
#